data_AF-A0A6J4MLD9-F1
#
_entry.id   AF-A0A6J4MLD9-F1
#
_cell.length_a   1.000
_cell.length_b   1.000
_cell.length_c   1.000
_cell.angle_alpha   90.00
_cell.angle_beta   90.00
_cell.angle_gamma   90.00
#
_symmetry.space_group_name_H-M   'P 1'
#
loop_
_entity.id
_entity.type
_entity.pdbx_description
1 polymer ?
#
loop_
_entity_poly.entity_id
_entity_poly.type
_entity_poly.pdbx_seq_one_letter_code
_entity_poly.pdbx_strand_id
1 'polypeptide(L)'
;MTRKSVWDRGRSRRLAAGMLAALSATALSACGSDQSGGTPQLNWYINNAAQEPIAQACNEQADGAYQVNISLLPAAASGQREQLLRRLAAGDDSVDILSLDPPFMAEFANAGFLRPFTDDETQEFSEGVLKGPLEQSMYEDKMFSAPFYGNTQLLWYKKSVAEKAGLDLEQPVTWDQVIEAAEKTSTTVAVQGRRNESLMVWVNALVESAGGRILSEDSQGASADEVKADIDSEAGQEAARIMSTIAESPVSPPALSTAGEEESRAAFQSDNGGFMVNWPYVWSAFAAAEKDGTLPEDFRKDVAWARYPRVVEDTPSATPLGGIGISVGAYTAEPEAAVEAIRCLRSAESQKAYMMSAGDPAAAEEVYEDSEIQEQFPMYEAIREGLTDAAPRPISAFYGDVTGAIQQGYHPPRTLSPERTPTATAELLEGVLSNEQLL
;
A
#
# COMPACT_ATOMS: atom_id res chain seq x y z
N MET A 1 8.40 -4.72 63.26
CA MET A 1 9.35 -3.67 62.84
C MET A 1 8.59 -2.37 62.64
N THR A 2 8.85 -1.42 63.53
CA THR A 2 8.63 0.05 63.46
C THR A 2 7.43 0.62 62.67
N ARG A 3 6.35 0.95 63.39
CA ARG A 3 5.58 2.19 63.15
C ARG A 3 5.26 2.85 64.50
N LYS A 4 5.94 3.96 64.80
CA LYS A 4 5.56 4.96 65.82
C LYS A 4 4.93 6.14 65.03
N SER A 5 3.68 6.56 65.31
CA SER A 5 3.27 7.51 66.36
C SER A 5 3.76 8.94 66.05
N VAL A 6 3.05 10.07 66.16
CA VAL A 6 1.70 10.53 66.54
C VAL A 6 1.64 12.02 66.06
N TRP A 7 0.44 12.61 66.04
CA TRP A 7 0.06 14.04 66.26
C TRP A 7 -0.39 14.82 65.03
N ASP A 8 -1.35 15.74 65.11
CA ASP A 8 -2.61 15.93 65.86
C ASP A 8 -3.19 17.26 65.31
N ARG A 9 -4.53 17.42 65.31
CA ARG A 9 -5.35 18.65 65.39
C ARG A 9 -4.87 19.94 64.65
N GLY A 10 -5.68 20.64 63.85
CA GLY A 10 -7.13 20.86 63.89
C GLY A 10 -7.47 22.36 63.99
N ARG A 11 -8.55 22.78 63.32
CA ARG A 11 -9.26 24.11 63.35
C ARG A 11 -8.55 25.26 62.59
N SER A 12 -9.22 26.19 61.91
CA SER A 12 -10.59 26.72 62.06
C SER A 12 -11.08 27.46 60.79
N ARG A 13 -12.39 27.66 60.76
CA ARG A 13 -13.27 28.26 59.76
C ARG A 13 -13.19 29.81 59.62
N ARG A 14 -13.55 30.27 58.41
CA ARG A 14 -14.39 31.44 58.02
C ARG A 14 -13.77 32.84 57.82
N LEU A 15 -13.88 33.26 56.54
CA LEU A 15 -14.53 34.46 55.97
C LEU A 15 -13.99 35.89 56.24
N ALA A 16 -13.72 36.54 55.10
CA ALA A 16 -14.18 37.86 54.65
C ALA A 16 -13.20 39.06 54.65
N ALA A 17 -13.08 39.59 53.42
CA ALA A 17 -13.00 40.99 52.99
C ALA A 17 -11.71 41.79 53.22
N GLY A 18 -11.16 42.26 52.09
CA GLY A 18 -10.14 43.30 52.02
C GLY A 18 -9.78 43.61 50.57
N MET A 19 -10.64 44.35 49.87
CA MET A 19 -10.32 44.98 48.58
C MET A 19 -9.20 45.99 48.76
N LEU A 20 -8.17 45.91 47.92
CA LEU A 20 -7.34 47.05 47.57
C LEU A 20 -7.05 46.97 46.07
N ALA A 21 -7.83 47.74 45.33
CA ALA A 21 -7.63 48.03 43.92
C ALA A 21 -6.35 48.85 43.75
N ALA A 22 -5.41 48.32 42.97
CA ALA A 22 -4.37 49.12 42.34
C ALA A 22 -4.65 49.09 40.83
N LEU A 23 -5.20 50.20 40.34
CA LEU A 23 -5.32 50.51 38.93
C LEU A 23 -3.91 50.69 38.34
N SER A 24 -3.47 49.71 37.55
CA SER A 24 -2.35 49.87 36.61
C SER A 24 -2.93 49.80 35.20
N ALA A 25 -3.36 50.94 34.70
CA ALA A 25 -3.84 51.10 33.34
C ALA A 25 -2.68 50.95 32.34
N THR A 26 -2.83 49.95 31.47
CA THR A 26 -2.57 50.02 30.02
C THR A 26 -1.24 50.61 29.54
N ALA A 27 -0.30 49.71 29.27
CA ALA A 27 0.43 49.74 28.00
C ALA A 27 0.20 48.38 27.31
N LEU A 28 -1.02 48.17 26.81
CA LEU A 28 -1.22 47.23 25.70
C LEU A 28 -0.53 47.87 24.50
N SER A 29 0.69 47.45 24.22
CA SER A 29 1.28 47.56 22.90
C SER A 29 0.45 46.68 21.96
N ALA A 30 -0.64 47.28 21.48
CA ALA A 30 -1.33 46.89 20.28
C ALA A 30 -0.36 47.08 19.11
N CYS A 31 0.32 46.00 18.74
CA CYS A 31 0.79 45.82 17.38
C CYS A 31 -0.15 44.81 16.74
N GLY A 32 -1.27 45.32 16.26
CA GLY A 32 -2.01 44.70 15.17
C GLY A 32 -1.87 45.60 13.96
N SER A 33 -1.10 45.17 12.97
CA SER A 33 -1.44 45.18 11.53
C SER A 33 -0.22 44.84 10.67
N ASP A 34 -0.43 43.84 9.81
CA ASP A 34 0.29 43.50 8.57
C ASP A 34 1.55 42.62 8.63
N GLN A 35 1.31 41.32 8.81
CA GLN A 35 1.93 40.30 7.95
C GLN A 35 1.01 39.06 7.88
N SER A 36 0.22 38.95 6.82
CA SER A 36 0.00 37.65 6.19
C SER A 36 1.38 37.11 5.79
N GLY A 37 1.78 35.92 6.25
CA GLY A 37 2.99 35.26 5.70
C GLY A 37 3.93 34.62 6.72
N GLY A 38 3.42 33.69 7.54
CA GLY A 38 4.28 32.62 8.06
C GLY A 38 4.34 31.49 7.03
N THR A 39 5.46 30.76 6.94
CA THR A 39 5.57 29.58 6.08
C THR A 39 4.48 28.55 6.45
N PRO A 40 3.58 28.18 5.53
CA PRO A 40 2.56 27.16 5.75
C PRO A 40 3.17 25.87 6.31
N GLN A 41 2.57 25.31 7.36
CA GLN A 41 3.02 24.06 7.98
C GLN A 41 2.09 22.94 7.52
N LEU A 42 2.62 21.97 6.80
CA LEU A 42 1.86 20.88 6.20
C LEU A 42 2.28 19.58 6.87
N ASN A 43 1.35 18.84 7.46
CA ASN A 43 1.64 17.50 7.96
C ASN A 43 1.38 16.47 6.86
N TRP A 44 2.43 15.79 6.43
CA TRP A 44 2.36 14.67 5.51
C TRP A 44 2.36 13.34 6.27
N TYR A 45 1.27 12.59 6.11
CA TYR A 45 1.15 11.23 6.61
C TYR A 45 1.77 10.24 5.62
N ILE A 46 2.98 9.75 5.94
CA ILE A 46 3.78 8.87 5.08
C ILE A 46 3.56 7.39 5.40
N ASN A 47 3.62 6.54 4.40
CA ASN A 47 3.49 5.08 4.57
C ASN A 47 4.85 4.37 4.69
N ASN A 48 5.94 5.06 4.36
CA ASN A 48 7.30 4.54 4.46
C ASN A 48 8.27 5.64 4.91
N ALA A 49 9.09 5.37 5.94
CA ALA A 49 10.08 6.31 6.45
C ALA A 49 11.10 6.77 5.38
N ALA A 50 11.31 6.00 4.31
CA ALA A 50 12.13 6.41 3.17
C ALA A 50 11.59 7.65 2.41
N GLN A 51 10.36 8.09 2.70
CA GLN A 51 9.80 9.34 2.16
C GLN A 51 10.30 10.60 2.90
N GLU A 52 10.83 10.46 4.12
CA GLU A 52 11.30 11.61 4.93
C GLU A 52 12.43 12.43 4.26
N PRO A 53 13.48 11.82 3.68
CA PRO A 53 14.52 12.58 2.98
C PRO A 53 14.00 13.42 1.81
N ILE A 54 12.93 12.95 1.14
CA ILE A 54 12.30 13.68 0.04
C ILE A 54 11.59 14.93 0.58
N ALA A 55 10.84 14.79 1.67
CA ALA A 55 10.22 15.92 2.33
C ALA A 55 11.27 16.96 2.77
N GLN A 56 12.41 16.51 3.31
CA GLN A 56 13.51 17.39 3.70
C GLN A 56 14.09 18.17 2.50
N ALA A 57 14.39 17.48 1.39
CA ALA A 57 14.88 18.12 0.17
C ALA A 57 13.87 19.14 -0.40
N CYS A 58 12.58 18.79 -0.41
CA CYS A 58 11.53 19.70 -0.85
C CYS A 58 11.37 20.92 0.06
N ASN A 59 11.49 20.76 1.38
CA ASN A 59 11.48 21.89 2.31
C ASN A 59 12.64 22.85 2.08
N GLU A 60 13.84 22.33 1.77
CA GLU A 60 14.99 23.16 1.43
C GLU A 60 14.78 23.92 0.11
N GLN A 61 14.20 23.25 -0.90
CA GLN A 61 13.89 23.86 -2.20
C GLN A 61 12.77 24.90 -2.11
N ALA A 62 11.82 24.72 -1.21
CA ALA A 62 10.65 25.58 -1.06
C ALA A 62 11.00 27.01 -0.62
N ASP A 63 12.18 27.25 -0.04
CA ASP A 63 12.65 28.56 0.45
C ASP A 63 11.58 29.33 1.26
N GLY A 64 10.86 28.59 2.12
CA GLY A 64 9.81 29.14 2.97
C GLY A 64 8.42 29.26 2.33
N ALA A 65 8.22 28.77 1.11
CA ALA A 65 6.89 28.65 0.47
C ALA A 65 5.97 27.67 1.20
N TYR A 66 6.54 26.60 1.79
CA TYR A 66 5.88 25.66 2.69
C TYR A 66 6.92 24.94 3.56
N GLN A 67 6.44 24.23 4.59
CA GLN A 67 7.22 23.33 5.43
C GLN A 67 6.42 22.06 5.68
N VAL A 68 6.86 20.95 5.10
CA VAL A 68 6.33 19.60 5.31
C VAL A 68 6.92 19.01 6.59
N ASN A 69 6.04 18.61 7.50
CA ASN A 69 6.31 17.83 8.70
C ASN A 69 5.81 16.40 8.49
N ILE A 70 6.51 15.41 9.04
CA ILE A 70 6.24 14.00 8.75
C ILE A 70 5.48 13.32 9.89
N SER A 71 4.47 12.53 9.55
CA SER A 71 3.79 11.60 10.44
C SER A 71 3.80 10.19 9.85
N LEU A 72 4.55 9.27 10.45
CA LEU A 72 4.64 7.89 9.96
C LEU A 72 3.39 7.07 10.31
N LEU A 73 2.81 6.42 9.31
CA LEU A 73 1.71 5.47 9.44
C LEU A 73 2.21 4.05 9.79
N PRO A 74 1.32 3.13 10.22
CA PRO A 74 1.68 1.73 10.43
C PRO A 74 2.25 1.08 9.15
N ALA A 75 3.07 0.04 9.30
CA ALA A 75 3.69 -0.62 8.14
C ALA A 75 2.67 -1.35 7.24
N ALA A 76 1.63 -1.95 7.81
CA ALA A 76 0.62 -2.69 7.04
C ALA A 76 -0.44 -1.75 6.43
N ALA A 77 -0.74 -1.93 5.14
CA ALA A 77 -1.73 -1.12 4.39
C ALA A 77 -3.09 -0.98 5.11
N SER A 78 -3.61 -2.08 5.67
CA SER A 78 -4.87 -2.04 6.44
C SER A 78 -4.79 -1.12 7.67
N GLY A 79 -3.65 -1.08 8.37
CA GLY A 79 -3.45 -0.18 9.51
C GLY A 79 -3.26 1.29 9.09
N GLN A 80 -2.66 1.53 7.92
CA GLN A 80 -2.57 2.87 7.32
C GLN A 80 -3.96 3.42 7.03
N ARG A 81 -4.81 2.62 6.35
CA ARG A 81 -6.21 2.94 6.08
C ARG A 81 -6.96 3.27 7.36
N GLU A 82 -6.97 2.39 8.35
CA GLU A 82 -7.74 2.57 9.59
C GLU A 82 -7.36 3.87 10.31
N GLN A 83 -6.06 4.18 10.38
CA GLN A 83 -5.59 5.40 11.03
C GLN A 83 -6.04 6.66 10.28
N LEU A 84 -5.86 6.70 8.96
CA LEU A 84 -6.25 7.87 8.15
C LEU A 84 -7.77 8.05 8.15
N LEU A 85 -8.53 6.97 7.95
CA LEU A 85 -9.99 6.98 7.94
C LEU A 85 -10.55 7.55 9.26
N ARG A 86 -10.04 7.09 10.41
CA ARG A 86 -10.46 7.59 11.72
C ARG A 86 -10.22 9.09 11.91
N ARG A 87 -9.07 9.59 11.44
CA ARG A 87 -8.72 11.02 11.54
C ARG A 87 -9.61 11.88 10.66
N LEU A 88 -9.75 11.51 9.39
CA LEU A 88 -10.55 12.26 8.43
C LEU A 88 -12.05 12.20 8.79
N ALA A 89 -12.56 11.06 9.28
CA ALA A 89 -13.92 10.97 9.79
C ALA A 89 -14.18 11.88 11.02
N ALA A 90 -13.13 12.24 11.77
CA ALA A 90 -13.21 13.19 12.87
C ALA A 90 -13.05 14.66 12.43
N GLY A 91 -12.88 14.92 11.12
CA GLY A 91 -12.62 16.26 10.59
C GLY A 91 -11.25 16.82 11.00
N ASP A 92 -10.24 15.94 11.17
CA ASP A 92 -8.88 16.32 11.55
C ASP A 92 -8.22 17.17 10.45
N ASP A 93 -8.17 18.49 10.68
CA ASP A 93 -7.56 19.49 9.79
C ASP A 93 -6.03 19.43 9.76
N SER A 94 -5.42 18.62 10.65
CA SER A 94 -3.98 18.38 10.64
C SER A 94 -3.54 17.31 9.64
N VAL A 95 -4.45 16.71 8.86
CA VAL A 95 -4.12 15.79 7.78
C VAL A 95 -4.07 16.56 6.46
N ASP A 96 -2.96 17.26 6.22
CA ASP A 96 -2.81 18.12 5.04
C ASP A 96 -2.52 17.31 3.77
N ILE A 97 -1.52 16.43 3.86
CA ILE A 97 -1.06 15.57 2.76
C ILE A 97 -1.07 14.13 3.25
N LEU A 98 -1.47 13.19 2.41
CA LEU A 98 -1.45 11.77 2.74
C LEU A 98 -0.90 10.92 1.59
N SER A 99 0.00 10.00 1.93
CA SER A 99 0.33 8.84 1.10
C SER A 99 -0.82 7.84 1.19
N LEU A 100 -1.46 7.52 0.05
CA LEU A 100 -2.65 6.68 -0.01
C LEU A 100 -2.45 5.49 -0.96
N ASP A 101 -2.72 4.27 -0.46
CA ASP A 101 -2.77 3.05 -1.27
C ASP A 101 -3.95 3.19 -2.26
N PRO A 102 -3.72 2.99 -3.57
CA PRO A 102 -4.71 3.32 -4.59
C PRO A 102 -6.13 2.73 -4.45
N PRO A 103 -6.39 1.48 -4.00
CA PRO A 103 -7.76 0.99 -3.92
C PRO A 103 -8.59 1.69 -2.83
N PHE A 104 -7.94 2.32 -1.85
CA PHE A 104 -8.65 3.10 -0.82
C PHE A 104 -8.95 4.52 -1.29
N MET A 105 -8.40 4.97 -2.42
CA MET A 105 -8.64 6.31 -2.93
C MET A 105 -10.13 6.55 -3.23
N ALA A 106 -10.80 5.61 -3.90
CA ALA A 106 -12.22 5.73 -4.21
C ALA A 106 -13.11 5.80 -2.96
N GLU A 107 -12.81 4.97 -1.95
CA GLU A 107 -13.49 5.00 -0.64
C GLU A 107 -13.35 6.39 0.01
N PHE A 108 -12.15 6.94 0.03
CA PHE A 108 -11.84 8.21 0.69
C PHE A 108 -12.42 9.41 -0.09
N ALA A 109 -12.36 9.35 -1.42
CA ALA A 109 -12.94 10.35 -2.31
C ALA A 109 -14.47 10.40 -2.16
N ASN A 110 -15.14 9.24 -2.20
CA ASN A 110 -16.58 9.14 -2.00
C ASN A 110 -17.02 9.64 -0.61
N ALA A 111 -16.23 9.38 0.44
CA ALA A 111 -16.48 9.90 1.79
C ALA A 111 -16.26 11.42 1.92
N GLY A 112 -15.76 12.09 0.88
CA GLY A 112 -15.45 13.52 0.91
C GLY A 112 -14.22 13.86 1.75
N PHE A 113 -13.32 12.89 1.96
CA PHE A 113 -12.12 13.06 2.78
C PHE A 113 -10.91 13.58 2.01
N LEU A 114 -11.00 13.64 0.68
CA LEU A 114 -9.95 14.14 -0.20
C LEU A 114 -10.42 15.37 -0.96
N ARG A 115 -9.54 16.35 -1.15
CA ARG A 115 -9.75 17.44 -2.12
C ARG A 115 -9.50 16.88 -3.53
N PRO A 116 -10.44 17.01 -4.49
CA PRO A 116 -10.15 16.70 -5.88
C PRO A 116 -9.14 17.70 -6.45
N PHE A 117 -8.26 17.23 -7.33
CA PHE A 117 -7.39 18.11 -8.11
C PHE A 117 -8.22 18.84 -9.19
N THR A 118 -7.79 20.05 -9.54
CA THR A 118 -8.38 20.81 -10.66
C THR A 118 -8.01 20.17 -12.01
N ASP A 119 -8.66 20.59 -13.09
CA ASP A 119 -8.34 20.08 -14.44
C ASP A 119 -6.88 20.36 -14.83
N ASP A 120 -6.35 21.55 -14.49
CA ASP A 120 -4.96 21.93 -14.75
C ASP A 120 -3.98 21.09 -13.90
N GLU A 121 -4.26 20.91 -12.61
CA GLU A 121 -3.49 20.04 -11.71
C GLU A 121 -3.53 18.57 -12.20
N THR A 122 -4.69 18.12 -12.69
CA THR A 122 -4.87 16.77 -13.23
C THR A 122 -4.03 16.58 -14.49
N GLN A 123 -4.05 17.55 -15.41
CA GLN A 123 -3.19 17.51 -16.59
C GLN A 123 -1.72 17.44 -16.18
N GLU A 124 -1.28 18.35 -15.31
CA GLU A 124 0.10 18.41 -14.79
C GLU A 124 0.53 17.09 -14.14
N PHE A 125 -0.31 16.49 -13.30
CA PHE A 125 0.02 15.27 -12.58
C PHE A 125 -0.12 13.98 -13.40
N SER A 126 -0.74 14.05 -14.58
CA SER A 126 -0.83 12.93 -15.52
C SER A 126 0.36 12.86 -16.48
N GLU A 127 1.07 13.97 -16.69
CA GLU A 127 2.18 14.03 -17.64
C GLU A 127 3.32 13.07 -17.26
N GLY A 128 3.72 12.23 -18.21
CA GLY A 128 4.84 11.29 -18.05
C GLY A 128 4.60 10.17 -17.04
N VAL A 129 3.35 9.91 -16.62
CA VAL A 129 3.02 8.85 -15.65
C VAL A 129 2.61 7.57 -16.36
N LEU A 130 3.09 6.44 -15.84
CA LEU A 130 2.69 5.11 -16.30
C LEU A 130 1.19 4.88 -16.14
N LYS A 131 0.60 4.15 -17.10
CA LYS A 131 -0.85 3.93 -17.20
C LYS A 131 -1.48 3.37 -15.92
N GLY A 132 -0.92 2.30 -15.34
CA GLY A 132 -1.48 1.65 -14.15
C GLY A 132 -1.64 2.61 -12.96
N PRO A 133 -0.55 3.24 -12.48
CA PRO A 133 -0.63 4.25 -11.41
C PRO A 133 -1.59 5.41 -11.71
N LEU A 134 -1.70 5.83 -12.98
CA LEU A 134 -2.63 6.88 -13.39
C LEU A 134 -4.09 6.43 -13.29
N GLU A 135 -4.45 5.23 -13.76
CA GLU A 135 -5.84 4.76 -13.71
C GLU A 135 -6.39 4.65 -12.28
N GLN A 136 -5.55 4.27 -11.32
CA GLN A 136 -5.97 4.18 -9.92
C GLN A 136 -5.97 5.51 -9.16
N SER A 137 -5.66 6.63 -9.84
CA SER A 137 -5.73 7.98 -9.28
C SER A 137 -7.08 8.68 -9.46
N MET A 138 -7.96 8.07 -10.26
CA MET A 138 -9.21 8.66 -10.75
C MET A 138 -10.44 8.02 -10.12
N TYR A 139 -11.40 8.84 -9.71
CA TYR A 139 -12.73 8.41 -9.26
C TYR A 139 -13.79 9.38 -9.81
N GLU A 140 -14.84 8.86 -10.44
CA GLU A 140 -15.90 9.65 -11.10
C GLU A 140 -15.34 10.79 -12.00
N ASP A 141 -14.40 10.42 -12.88
CA ASP A 141 -13.72 11.33 -13.83
C ASP A 141 -12.90 12.46 -13.20
N LYS A 142 -12.61 12.39 -11.89
CA LYS A 142 -11.75 13.35 -11.18
C LYS A 142 -10.53 12.69 -10.57
N MET A 143 -9.40 13.38 -10.61
CA MET A 143 -8.19 12.94 -9.92
C MET A 143 -8.27 13.34 -8.44
N PHE A 144 -8.01 12.39 -7.55
CA PHE A 144 -7.94 12.63 -6.11
C PHE A 144 -6.57 12.31 -5.50
N SER A 145 -5.68 11.68 -6.27
CA SER A 145 -4.34 11.33 -5.83
C SER A 145 -3.32 11.59 -6.93
N ALA A 146 -2.21 12.25 -6.63
CA ALA A 146 -1.15 12.45 -7.61
C ALA A 146 -0.20 11.25 -7.55
N PRO A 147 0.00 10.47 -8.63
CA PRO A 147 0.84 9.26 -8.59
C PRO A 147 2.28 9.57 -8.16
N PHE A 148 2.78 8.83 -7.16
CA PHE A 148 4.14 8.98 -6.63
C PHE A 148 5.00 7.75 -6.92
N TYR A 149 4.51 6.55 -6.63
CA TYR A 149 5.18 5.33 -7.04
C TYR A 149 4.16 4.26 -7.42
N GLY A 150 4.52 3.39 -8.37
CA GLY A 150 3.73 2.25 -8.81
C GLY A 150 4.42 0.97 -8.35
N ASN A 151 3.65 -0.06 -8.02
CA ASN A 151 4.24 -1.34 -7.64
C ASN A 151 3.61 -2.51 -8.39
N THR A 152 4.43 -3.47 -8.80
CA THR A 152 3.99 -4.71 -9.44
C THR A 152 4.75 -5.88 -8.85
N GLN A 153 4.05 -6.95 -8.48
CA GLN A 153 4.76 -8.14 -8.00
C GLN A 153 5.47 -8.84 -9.17
N LEU A 154 6.65 -9.38 -8.87
CA LEU A 154 7.41 -10.26 -9.74
C LEU A 154 7.48 -11.66 -9.13
N LEU A 155 7.80 -12.65 -9.96
CA LEU A 155 8.25 -13.95 -9.48
C LEU A 155 9.74 -13.88 -9.19
N TRP A 156 10.12 -13.96 -7.92
CA TRP A 156 11.50 -14.12 -7.46
C TRP A 156 11.83 -15.59 -7.32
N TYR A 157 13.03 -15.99 -7.73
CA TYR A 157 13.43 -17.38 -7.66
C TYR A 157 14.93 -17.53 -7.42
N LYS A 158 15.32 -18.67 -6.85
CA LYS A 158 16.72 -19.10 -6.82
C LYS A 158 17.07 -19.79 -8.12
N LYS A 159 18.07 -19.30 -8.85
CA LYS A 159 18.53 -19.84 -10.14
C LYS A 159 18.93 -21.30 -10.03
N SER A 160 19.67 -21.65 -8.97
CA SER A 160 20.06 -23.03 -8.67
C SER A 160 18.86 -23.97 -8.51
N VAL A 161 17.74 -23.48 -7.97
CA VAL A 161 16.49 -24.23 -7.79
C VAL A 161 15.78 -24.40 -9.14
N ALA A 162 15.63 -23.33 -9.92
CA ALA A 162 15.04 -23.40 -11.25
C ALA A 162 15.81 -24.32 -12.20
N GLU A 163 17.15 -24.23 -12.22
CA GLU A 163 18.03 -25.09 -13.02
C GLU A 163 17.87 -26.58 -12.64
N LYS A 164 17.88 -26.89 -11.33
CA LYS A 164 17.69 -28.26 -10.84
C LYS A 164 16.29 -28.80 -11.17
N ALA A 165 15.28 -27.94 -11.18
CA ALA A 165 13.92 -28.29 -11.60
C ALA A 165 13.83 -28.47 -13.12
N GLY A 166 14.69 -27.83 -13.91
CA GLY A 166 14.57 -27.72 -15.36
C GLY A 166 13.45 -26.76 -15.78
N LEU A 167 13.17 -25.76 -14.93
CA LEU A 167 12.17 -24.73 -15.20
C LEU A 167 12.82 -23.58 -15.97
N ASP A 168 12.37 -23.35 -17.21
CA ASP A 168 12.80 -22.23 -18.03
C ASP A 168 11.98 -20.98 -17.69
N LEU A 169 12.66 -19.94 -17.21
CA LEU A 169 12.08 -18.66 -16.79
C LEU A 169 12.41 -17.53 -17.77
N GLU A 170 13.05 -17.84 -18.91
CA GLU A 170 13.16 -16.91 -20.04
C GLU A 170 11.80 -16.74 -20.76
N GLN A 171 10.89 -17.69 -20.56
CA GLN A 171 9.51 -17.62 -21.03
C GLN A 171 8.54 -17.47 -19.84
N PRO A 172 7.35 -16.87 -20.04
CA PRO A 172 6.32 -16.85 -19.01
C PRO A 172 5.94 -18.27 -18.56
N VAL A 173 5.93 -18.48 -17.25
CA VAL A 173 5.58 -19.77 -16.61
C VAL A 173 4.20 -19.72 -15.97
N THR A 174 3.62 -20.88 -15.70
CA THR A 174 2.36 -21.01 -14.96
C THR A 174 2.59 -21.26 -13.47
N TRP A 175 1.58 -21.00 -12.64
CA TRP A 175 1.59 -21.39 -11.22
C TRP A 175 1.82 -22.90 -11.02
N ASP A 176 1.21 -23.76 -11.83
CA ASP A 176 1.40 -25.21 -11.73
C ASP A 176 2.86 -25.60 -12.01
N GLN A 177 3.50 -25.01 -13.03
CA GLN A 177 4.93 -25.24 -13.30
C GLN A 177 5.84 -24.80 -12.14
N VAL A 178 5.53 -23.68 -11.49
CA VAL A 178 6.27 -23.19 -10.31
C VAL A 178 6.09 -24.15 -9.12
N ILE A 179 4.87 -24.62 -8.89
CA ILE A 179 4.57 -25.60 -7.83
C ILE A 179 5.31 -26.91 -8.07
N GLU A 180 5.21 -27.48 -9.28
CA GLU A 180 5.90 -28.72 -9.66
C GLU A 180 7.44 -28.60 -9.54
N ALA A 181 7.99 -27.45 -9.96
CA ALA A 181 9.41 -27.17 -9.82
C ALA A 181 9.83 -27.18 -8.35
N ALA A 182 9.07 -26.50 -7.49
CA ALA A 182 9.33 -26.45 -6.05
C ALA A 182 9.21 -27.81 -5.37
N GLU A 183 8.25 -28.65 -5.76
CA GLU A 183 8.10 -30.02 -5.26
C GLU A 183 9.31 -30.88 -5.63
N LYS A 184 9.72 -30.85 -6.90
CA LYS A 184 10.87 -31.61 -7.43
C LYS A 184 12.17 -31.24 -6.72
N THR A 185 12.31 -30.01 -6.26
CA THR A 185 13.49 -29.53 -5.54
C THR A 185 13.34 -29.56 -4.03
N SER A 186 12.16 -29.92 -3.51
CA SER A 186 11.84 -29.89 -2.08
C SER A 186 12.06 -28.52 -1.45
N THR A 187 11.63 -27.49 -2.17
CA THR A 187 11.71 -26.07 -1.77
C THR A 187 10.32 -25.47 -1.63
N THR A 188 10.22 -24.26 -1.08
CA THR A 188 8.94 -23.57 -0.87
C THR A 188 8.61 -22.54 -1.94
N VAL A 189 7.32 -22.25 -2.06
CA VAL A 189 6.77 -21.10 -2.81
C VAL A 189 6.21 -20.11 -1.80
N ALA A 190 6.90 -18.99 -1.60
CA ALA A 190 6.49 -17.97 -0.64
C ALA A 190 5.43 -17.03 -1.24
N VAL A 191 4.26 -17.02 -0.61
CA VAL A 191 3.06 -16.25 -0.96
C VAL A 191 2.47 -15.60 0.30
N GLN A 192 1.54 -14.64 0.14
CA GLN A 192 0.96 -13.89 1.25
C GLN A 192 -0.43 -14.40 1.63
N GLY A 193 -0.54 -15.22 2.69
CA GLY A 193 -1.79 -15.84 3.14
C GLY A 193 -2.42 -15.24 4.40
N ARG A 194 -1.81 -14.18 4.96
CA ARG A 194 -2.30 -13.46 6.14
C ARG A 194 -3.64 -12.77 5.84
N ARG A 195 -4.57 -12.77 6.80
CA ARG A 195 -5.86 -12.07 6.70
C ARG A 195 -5.68 -10.55 6.78
N ASN A 196 -5.25 -9.96 5.67
CA ASN A 196 -5.06 -8.52 5.46
C ASN A 196 -5.00 -8.24 3.95
N GLU A 197 -4.67 -7.00 3.59
CA GLU A 197 -4.64 -6.55 2.20
C GLU A 197 -3.74 -7.38 1.27
N SER A 198 -2.66 -7.98 1.77
CA SER A 198 -1.78 -8.82 0.95
C SER A 198 -2.46 -10.09 0.41
N LEU A 199 -3.43 -10.64 1.17
CA LEU A 199 -4.26 -11.75 0.69
C LEU A 199 -5.24 -11.28 -0.39
N MET A 200 -5.84 -10.09 -0.23
CA MET A 200 -6.69 -9.49 -1.26
C MET A 200 -5.92 -9.29 -2.57
N VAL A 201 -4.68 -8.78 -2.49
CA VAL A 201 -3.79 -8.64 -3.66
C VAL A 201 -3.58 -9.98 -4.36
N TRP A 202 -3.29 -11.04 -3.62
CA TRP A 202 -3.04 -12.37 -4.20
C TRP A 202 -4.29 -12.95 -4.85
N VAL A 203 -5.45 -12.87 -4.19
CA VAL A 203 -6.73 -13.34 -4.75
C VAL A 203 -7.06 -12.57 -6.03
N ASN A 204 -7.00 -11.23 -6.00
CA ASN A 204 -7.29 -10.39 -7.16
C ASN A 204 -6.41 -10.75 -8.35
N ALA A 205 -5.10 -10.88 -8.14
CA ALA A 205 -4.17 -11.19 -9.22
C ALA A 205 -4.44 -12.56 -9.85
N LEU A 206 -4.80 -13.57 -9.06
CA LEU A 206 -5.15 -14.88 -9.58
C LEU A 206 -6.46 -14.85 -10.38
N VAL A 207 -7.48 -14.16 -9.88
CA VAL A 207 -8.80 -14.04 -10.54
C VAL A 207 -8.67 -13.30 -11.87
N GLU A 208 -8.01 -12.15 -11.87
CA GLU A 208 -7.78 -11.34 -13.07
C GLU A 208 -6.88 -12.10 -14.08
N SER A 209 -5.87 -12.83 -13.60
CA SER A 209 -5.00 -13.66 -14.45
C SER A 209 -5.73 -14.86 -15.06
N ALA A 210 -6.85 -15.28 -14.47
CA ALA A 210 -7.75 -16.29 -15.02
C ALA A 210 -8.85 -15.69 -15.93
N GLY A 211 -8.86 -14.36 -16.11
CA GLY A 211 -9.81 -13.64 -16.95
C GLY A 211 -11.16 -13.34 -16.30
N GLY A 212 -11.27 -13.47 -14.97
CA GLY A 212 -12.46 -13.06 -14.20
C GLY A 212 -12.21 -11.78 -13.41
N ARG A 213 -13.20 -11.40 -12.58
CA ARG A 213 -13.14 -10.20 -11.74
C ARG A 213 -13.69 -10.48 -10.36
N ILE A 214 -13.34 -9.62 -9.40
CA ILE A 214 -13.96 -9.66 -8.06
C ILE A 214 -15.35 -9.03 -8.07
N LEU A 215 -15.50 -7.90 -8.77
CA LEU A 215 -16.76 -7.19 -8.97
C LEU A 215 -17.08 -7.13 -10.46
N SER A 216 -18.37 -7.10 -10.79
CA SER A 216 -18.80 -6.87 -12.17
C SER A 216 -18.37 -5.48 -12.67
N GLU A 217 -18.17 -5.32 -13.98
CA GLU A 217 -17.80 -4.03 -14.59
C GLU A 217 -18.78 -2.91 -14.25
N ASP A 218 -20.08 -3.23 -14.21
CA ASP A 218 -21.16 -2.29 -13.89
C ASP A 218 -21.13 -1.80 -12.42
N SER A 219 -20.29 -2.40 -11.56
CA SER A 219 -20.16 -2.03 -10.15
C SER A 219 -19.31 -0.76 -9.93
N GLN A 220 -18.56 -0.29 -10.94
CA GLN A 220 -17.70 0.89 -10.79
C GLN A 220 -18.57 2.17 -10.71
N GLY A 221 -18.48 2.88 -9.59
CA GLY A 221 -19.30 4.08 -9.32
C GLY A 221 -20.78 3.79 -8.99
N ALA A 222 -21.13 2.51 -8.82
CA ALA A 222 -22.49 2.09 -8.48
C ALA A 222 -22.83 2.36 -7.01
N SER A 223 -24.11 2.46 -6.67
CA SER A 223 -24.55 2.48 -5.26
C SER A 223 -24.40 1.10 -4.61
N ALA A 224 -24.44 1.03 -3.28
CA ALA A 224 -24.18 -0.19 -2.52
C ALA A 224 -25.06 -1.38 -2.98
N ASP A 225 -26.33 -1.12 -3.29
CA ASP A 225 -27.32 -2.09 -3.73
C ASP A 225 -27.18 -2.51 -5.21
N GLU A 226 -26.35 -1.80 -5.97
CA GLU A 226 -26.07 -2.08 -7.39
C GLU A 226 -24.73 -2.79 -7.60
N VAL A 227 -23.83 -2.75 -6.61
CA VAL A 227 -22.56 -3.49 -6.63
C VAL A 227 -22.84 -4.99 -6.64
N LYS A 228 -22.32 -5.68 -7.65
CA LYS A 228 -22.42 -7.14 -7.79
C LYS A 228 -21.05 -7.80 -7.70
N ALA A 229 -21.00 -8.92 -6.99
CA ALA A 229 -19.84 -9.78 -6.95
C ALA A 229 -19.75 -10.60 -8.25
N ASP A 230 -18.54 -10.75 -8.79
CA ASP A 230 -18.24 -11.60 -9.97
C ASP A 230 -17.20 -12.69 -9.64
N ILE A 231 -16.80 -12.75 -8.38
CA ILE A 231 -15.85 -13.74 -7.86
C ILE A 231 -16.40 -15.17 -7.94
N ASP A 232 -17.73 -15.37 -7.94
CA ASP A 232 -18.37 -16.68 -8.16
C ASP A 232 -18.31 -17.08 -9.65
N SER A 233 -17.11 -17.42 -10.11
CA SER A 233 -16.81 -17.69 -11.51
C SER A 233 -15.73 -18.76 -11.64
N GLU A 234 -15.54 -19.31 -12.85
CA GLU A 234 -14.45 -20.27 -13.11
C GLU A 234 -13.06 -19.69 -12.72
N ALA A 235 -12.86 -18.40 -12.92
CA ALA A 235 -11.66 -17.68 -12.48
C ALA A 235 -11.51 -17.68 -10.96
N GLY A 236 -12.59 -17.43 -10.20
CA GLY A 236 -12.58 -17.53 -8.75
C GLY A 236 -12.30 -18.94 -8.24
N GLN A 237 -12.84 -19.97 -8.92
CA GLN A 237 -12.57 -21.37 -8.61
C GLN A 237 -11.08 -21.71 -8.83
N GLU A 238 -10.51 -21.24 -9.93
CA GLU A 238 -9.11 -21.49 -10.26
C GLU A 238 -8.14 -20.78 -9.31
N ALA A 239 -8.47 -19.55 -8.90
CA ALA A 239 -7.73 -18.85 -7.84
C ALA A 239 -7.75 -19.65 -6.53
N ALA A 240 -8.93 -20.11 -6.10
CA ALA A 240 -9.07 -20.94 -4.91
C ALA A 240 -8.29 -22.27 -5.02
N ARG A 241 -8.26 -22.89 -6.20
CA ARG A 241 -7.50 -24.12 -6.48
C ARG A 241 -6.00 -23.90 -6.32
N ILE A 242 -5.43 -22.87 -6.92
CA ILE A 242 -3.99 -22.58 -6.83
C ILE A 242 -3.60 -22.32 -5.37
N MET A 243 -4.38 -21.49 -4.68
CA MET A 243 -4.12 -21.15 -3.28
C MET A 243 -4.20 -22.36 -2.35
N SER A 244 -5.22 -23.22 -2.52
CA SER A 244 -5.35 -24.43 -1.72
C SER A 244 -4.23 -25.44 -2.03
N THR A 245 -3.87 -25.59 -3.30
CA THR A 245 -2.79 -26.49 -3.75
C THR A 245 -1.46 -26.12 -3.10
N ILE A 246 -1.10 -24.83 -3.10
CA ILE A 246 0.12 -24.37 -2.41
C ILE A 246 0.01 -24.63 -0.90
N ALA A 247 -1.13 -24.32 -0.28
CA ALA A 247 -1.31 -24.41 1.17
C ALA A 247 -1.36 -25.84 1.72
N GLU A 248 -1.76 -26.82 0.91
CA GLU A 248 -1.88 -28.24 1.26
C GLU A 248 -0.63 -29.06 0.90
N SER A 249 0.17 -28.60 -0.06
CA SER A 249 1.36 -29.29 -0.54
C SER A 249 2.61 -29.05 0.34
N PRO A 250 3.66 -29.89 0.19
CA PRO A 250 4.94 -29.68 0.87
C PRO A 250 5.66 -28.38 0.51
N VAL A 251 5.24 -27.67 -0.54
CA VAL A 251 5.86 -26.39 -0.94
C VAL A 251 5.36 -25.21 -0.10
N SER A 252 4.33 -25.39 0.72
CA SER A 252 3.85 -24.36 1.64
C SER A 252 4.93 -23.99 2.67
N PRO A 253 5.30 -22.70 2.81
CA PRO A 253 5.96 -22.24 4.02
C PRO A 253 5.09 -22.54 5.25
N PRO A 254 5.67 -22.95 6.41
CA PRO A 254 4.89 -23.27 7.60
C PRO A 254 4.02 -22.12 8.13
N ALA A 255 4.45 -20.88 7.88
CA ALA A 255 3.77 -19.67 8.34
C ALA A 255 2.78 -19.07 7.33
N LEU A 256 2.44 -19.77 6.24
CA LEU A 256 1.66 -19.22 5.12
C LEU A 256 0.39 -18.46 5.55
N SER A 257 -0.40 -19.02 6.48
CA SER A 257 -1.65 -18.39 6.94
C SER A 257 -1.45 -17.09 7.73
N THR A 258 -0.24 -16.80 8.18
CA THR A 258 0.11 -15.58 8.91
C THR A 258 1.16 -14.76 8.17
N ALA A 259 1.57 -15.16 6.97
CA ALA A 259 2.61 -14.50 6.22
C ALA A 259 2.05 -13.32 5.41
N GLY A 260 2.59 -12.11 5.66
CA GLY A 260 2.56 -11.01 4.71
C GLY A 260 3.86 -10.93 3.91
N GLU A 261 4.12 -9.77 3.35
CA GLU A 261 5.25 -9.47 2.47
C GLU A 261 6.60 -9.77 3.12
N GLU A 262 6.80 -9.33 4.37
CA GLU A 262 8.05 -9.52 5.11
C GLU A 262 8.28 -10.99 5.52
N GLU A 263 7.23 -11.68 5.95
CA GLU A 263 7.33 -13.11 6.28
C GLU A 263 7.55 -13.96 5.02
N SER A 264 6.93 -13.61 3.88
CA SER A 264 7.22 -14.25 2.59
C SER A 264 8.68 -14.02 2.18
N ARG A 265 9.20 -12.79 2.34
CA ARG A 265 10.60 -12.47 2.07
C ARG A 265 11.54 -13.28 2.95
N ALA A 266 11.27 -13.38 4.25
CA ALA A 266 12.05 -14.19 5.17
C ALA A 266 11.98 -15.70 4.82
N ALA A 267 10.81 -16.20 4.40
CA ALA A 267 10.66 -17.58 3.94
C ALA A 267 11.42 -17.88 2.64
N PHE A 268 11.58 -16.90 1.75
CA PHE A 268 12.40 -17.05 0.55
C PHE A 268 13.91 -17.06 0.86
N GLN A 269 14.32 -16.28 1.86
CA GLN A 269 15.71 -16.19 2.33
C GLN A 269 16.20 -17.46 3.04
N SER A 270 15.30 -18.33 3.51
CA SER A 270 15.68 -19.58 4.18
C SER A 270 16.38 -20.56 3.22
N ASP A 271 17.06 -21.56 3.80
CA ASP A 271 17.77 -22.61 3.04
C ASP A 271 16.86 -23.34 2.05
N ASN A 272 15.59 -23.54 2.40
CA ASN A 272 14.60 -24.23 1.56
C ASN A 272 13.71 -23.28 0.74
N GLY A 273 13.92 -21.96 0.79
CA GLY A 273 13.23 -21.02 -0.09
C GLY A 273 13.57 -21.28 -1.56
N GLY A 274 12.58 -21.48 -2.43
CA GLY A 274 12.79 -21.73 -3.85
C GLY A 274 12.27 -20.60 -4.72
N PHE A 275 11.00 -20.24 -4.50
CA PHE A 275 10.26 -19.23 -5.28
C PHE A 275 9.50 -18.30 -4.35
N MET A 276 9.18 -17.10 -4.81
CA MET A 276 8.39 -16.11 -4.08
C MET A 276 7.70 -15.16 -5.05
N VAL A 277 6.44 -14.81 -4.80
CA VAL A 277 5.84 -13.60 -5.40
C VAL A 277 5.90 -12.46 -4.39
N ASN A 278 6.50 -11.34 -4.79
CA ASN A 278 6.63 -10.15 -3.95
C ASN A 278 6.98 -8.92 -4.80
N TRP A 279 6.92 -7.75 -4.17
CA TRP A 279 7.22 -6.44 -4.74
C TRP A 279 8.74 -6.24 -5.00
N PRO A 280 9.18 -5.29 -5.85
CA PRO A 280 10.58 -5.06 -6.21
C PRO A 280 11.51 -4.57 -5.09
N TYR A 281 10.98 -3.96 -4.03
CA TYR A 281 11.79 -3.52 -2.89
C TYR A 281 12.63 -4.65 -2.28
N VAL A 282 12.20 -5.92 -2.44
CA VAL A 282 12.93 -7.07 -1.90
C VAL A 282 14.36 -7.15 -2.44
N TRP A 283 14.62 -6.64 -3.65
CA TRP A 283 15.97 -6.58 -4.20
C TRP A 283 16.88 -5.65 -3.40
N SER A 284 16.39 -4.44 -3.10
CA SER A 284 17.09 -3.49 -2.22
C SER A 284 17.23 -4.04 -0.80
N ALA A 285 16.19 -4.73 -0.29
CA ALA A 285 16.24 -5.36 1.02
C ALA A 285 17.29 -6.50 1.09
N PHE A 286 17.46 -7.29 0.02
CA PHE A 286 18.51 -8.30 -0.06
C PHE A 286 19.90 -7.65 -0.08
N ALA A 287 20.09 -6.58 -0.87
CA ALA A 287 21.36 -5.85 -0.90
C ALA A 287 21.73 -5.26 0.47
N ALA A 288 20.75 -4.70 1.19
CA ALA A 288 20.95 -4.21 2.56
C ALA A 288 21.30 -5.35 3.52
N ALA A 289 20.59 -6.48 3.44
CA ALA A 289 20.84 -7.64 4.29
C ALA A 289 22.22 -8.29 4.05
N GLU A 290 22.70 -8.33 2.80
CA GLU A 290 24.07 -8.73 2.44
C GLU A 290 25.10 -7.79 3.09
N LYS A 291 24.89 -6.47 2.97
CA LYS A 291 25.77 -5.44 3.54
C LYS A 291 25.84 -5.51 5.08
N ASP A 292 24.71 -5.79 5.72
CA ASP A 292 24.61 -5.91 7.17
C ASP A 292 25.09 -7.30 7.68
N GLY A 293 25.45 -8.22 6.78
CA GLY A 293 25.93 -9.55 7.11
C GLY A 293 24.86 -10.51 7.63
N THR A 294 23.59 -10.19 7.41
CA THR A 294 22.44 -11.04 7.78
C THR A 294 22.08 -12.04 6.67
N LEU A 295 22.56 -11.81 5.45
CA LEU A 295 22.61 -12.78 4.36
C LEU A 295 24.05 -12.99 3.89
N PRO A 296 24.37 -14.14 3.26
CA PRO A 296 25.65 -14.33 2.56
C PRO A 296 25.88 -13.24 1.51
N GLU A 297 27.11 -12.73 1.38
CA GLU A 297 27.48 -11.65 0.45
C GLU A 297 27.18 -11.96 -1.03
N ASP A 298 26.95 -13.22 -1.37
CA ASP A 298 26.62 -13.70 -2.71
C ASP A 298 25.19 -14.21 -2.85
N PHE A 299 24.30 -13.96 -1.86
CA PHE A 299 22.91 -14.40 -1.91
C PHE A 299 22.20 -13.98 -3.20
N ARG A 300 22.30 -12.70 -3.58
CA ARG A 300 21.70 -12.17 -4.83
C ARG A 300 22.32 -12.75 -6.09
N LYS A 301 23.52 -13.35 -6.04
CA LYS A 301 24.09 -14.03 -7.20
C LYS A 301 23.30 -15.29 -7.56
N ASP A 302 22.55 -15.87 -6.64
CA ASP A 302 21.62 -16.97 -6.92
C ASP A 302 20.18 -16.50 -7.09
N VAL A 303 19.86 -15.22 -6.88
CA VAL A 303 18.49 -14.70 -7.06
C VAL A 303 18.30 -14.16 -8.47
N ALA A 304 17.15 -14.43 -9.05
CA ALA A 304 16.67 -13.82 -10.28
C ALA A 304 15.15 -13.55 -10.19
N TRP A 305 14.60 -12.94 -11.23
CA TRP A 305 13.21 -12.53 -11.33
C TRP A 305 12.61 -12.94 -12.68
N ALA A 306 11.30 -13.09 -12.72
CA ALA A 306 10.50 -13.26 -13.92
C ALA A 306 9.17 -12.51 -13.75
N ARG A 307 8.39 -12.41 -14.84
CA ARG A 307 7.01 -11.91 -14.77
C ARG A 307 6.19 -12.79 -13.81
N TYR A 308 5.12 -12.21 -13.26
CA TYR A 308 4.19 -12.95 -12.39
C TYR A 308 3.68 -14.22 -13.09
N PRO A 309 3.51 -15.36 -12.41
CA PRO A 309 3.11 -16.59 -13.07
C PRO A 309 1.71 -16.48 -13.66
N ARG A 310 1.52 -17.07 -14.84
CA ARG A 310 0.22 -17.22 -15.48
C ARG A 310 -0.66 -18.18 -14.68
N VAL A 311 -1.96 -17.92 -14.67
CA VAL A 311 -2.94 -18.88 -14.18
C VAL A 311 -3.35 -19.83 -15.30
N VAL A 312 -3.60 -19.29 -16.50
CA VAL A 312 -3.91 -20.07 -17.71
C VAL A 312 -2.74 -19.97 -18.69
N GLU A 313 -2.28 -21.09 -19.23
CA GLU A 313 -1.05 -21.20 -20.04
C GLU A 313 -0.95 -20.16 -21.17
N ASP A 314 -2.04 -19.97 -21.92
CA ASP A 314 -2.10 -19.06 -23.08
C ASP A 314 -2.59 -17.63 -22.74
N THR A 315 -2.83 -17.33 -21.46
CA THR A 315 -3.30 -16.01 -21.02
C THR A 315 -2.17 -15.28 -20.28
N PRO A 316 -1.78 -14.06 -20.71
CA PRO A 316 -0.84 -13.24 -19.95
C PRO A 316 -1.27 -13.09 -18.50
N SER A 317 -0.31 -13.08 -17.57
CA SER A 317 -0.63 -12.81 -16.17
C SER A 317 -1.07 -11.36 -16.00
N ALA A 318 -2.14 -11.17 -15.24
CA ALA A 318 -2.57 -9.89 -14.74
C ALA A 318 -1.78 -9.59 -13.47
N THR A 319 -0.67 -8.85 -13.60
CA THR A 319 0.22 -8.60 -12.47
C THR A 319 -0.48 -7.72 -11.42
N PRO A 320 -0.31 -8.01 -10.11
CA PRO A 320 -0.95 -7.20 -9.10
C PRO A 320 -0.42 -5.77 -9.12
N LEU A 321 -1.33 -4.79 -9.17
CA LEU A 321 -1.01 -3.37 -9.07
C LEU A 321 -1.11 -2.87 -7.62
N GLY A 322 0.01 -2.34 -7.13
CA GLY A 322 0.09 -1.53 -5.92
C GLY A 322 0.71 -0.17 -6.23
N GLY A 323 1.06 0.56 -5.19
CA GLY A 323 1.67 1.87 -5.32
C GLY A 323 1.21 2.79 -4.21
N ILE A 324 1.59 4.06 -4.35
CA ILE A 324 1.09 5.16 -3.51
C ILE A 324 0.88 6.36 -4.41
N GLY A 325 -0.29 6.98 -4.25
CA GLY A 325 -0.52 8.35 -4.67
C GLY A 325 -0.47 9.30 -3.48
N ILE A 326 -0.14 10.57 -3.74
CA ILE A 326 -0.13 11.63 -2.74
C ILE A 326 -1.39 12.47 -2.92
N SER A 327 -2.22 12.54 -1.86
CA SER A 327 -3.52 13.21 -1.89
C SER A 327 -3.55 14.40 -0.92
N VAL A 328 -4.43 15.36 -1.18
CA VAL A 328 -4.69 16.49 -0.29
C VAL A 328 -5.91 16.18 0.58
N GLY A 329 -5.78 16.30 1.90
CA GLY A 329 -6.89 16.08 2.83
C GLY A 329 -7.97 17.16 2.67
N ALA A 330 -9.25 16.77 2.74
CA ALA A 330 -10.37 17.69 2.51
C ALA A 330 -10.52 18.80 3.56
N TYR A 331 -9.92 18.63 4.74
CA TYR A 331 -10.03 19.55 5.87
C TYR A 331 -8.81 20.45 6.06
N THR A 332 -7.79 20.34 5.21
CA THR A 332 -6.60 21.19 5.30
C THR A 332 -6.97 22.67 5.23
N ALA A 333 -6.28 23.48 6.04
CA ALA A 333 -6.39 24.94 5.98
C ALA A 333 -5.49 25.55 4.89
N GLU A 334 -4.59 24.78 4.29
CA GLU A 334 -3.54 25.24 3.37
C GLU A 334 -3.54 24.45 2.03
N PRO A 335 -4.69 24.32 1.33
CA PRO A 335 -4.80 23.42 0.19
C PRO A 335 -3.89 23.79 -0.98
N GLU A 336 -3.67 25.07 -1.26
CA GLU A 336 -2.76 25.51 -2.32
C GLU A 336 -1.30 25.20 -2.00
N ALA A 337 -0.89 25.39 -0.74
CA ALA A 337 0.47 25.03 -0.31
C ALA A 337 0.67 23.51 -0.31
N ALA A 338 -0.36 22.73 0.01
CA ALA A 338 -0.34 21.27 -0.09
C ALA A 338 -0.10 20.81 -1.53
N VAL A 339 -0.81 21.39 -2.51
CA VAL A 339 -0.59 21.08 -3.93
C VAL A 339 0.83 21.48 -4.37
N GLU A 340 1.32 22.63 -3.94
CA GLU A 340 2.68 23.07 -4.26
C GLU A 340 3.75 22.14 -3.68
N ALA A 341 3.56 21.66 -2.45
CA ALA A 341 4.42 20.64 -1.88
C ALA A 341 4.38 19.34 -2.67
N ILE A 342 3.18 18.89 -3.08
CA ILE A 342 3.02 17.67 -3.89
C ILE A 342 3.86 17.73 -5.17
N ARG A 343 3.89 18.85 -5.89
CA ARG A 343 4.71 19.01 -7.11
C ARG A 343 6.17 18.60 -6.89
N CYS A 344 6.78 19.07 -5.81
CA CYS A 344 8.15 18.68 -5.47
C CYS A 344 8.22 17.21 -5.03
N LEU A 345 7.37 16.80 -4.08
CA LEU A 345 7.38 15.46 -3.49
C LEU A 345 7.27 14.35 -4.54
N ARG A 346 6.52 14.60 -5.62
CA ARG A 346 6.33 13.65 -6.73
C ARG A 346 7.18 13.94 -7.97
N SER A 347 8.08 14.90 -7.94
CA SER A 347 8.97 15.17 -9.07
C SER A 347 9.73 13.91 -9.49
N ALA A 348 10.12 13.78 -10.76
CA ALA A 348 10.89 12.62 -11.21
C ALA A 348 12.22 12.46 -10.45
N GLU A 349 12.83 13.57 -10.02
CA GLU A 349 14.00 13.55 -9.14
C GLU A 349 13.66 12.91 -7.78
N SER A 350 12.56 13.30 -7.15
CA SER A 350 12.10 12.71 -5.90
C SER A 350 11.71 11.25 -6.04
N GLN A 351 11.02 10.88 -7.13
CA GLN A 351 10.67 9.49 -7.41
C GLN A 351 11.91 8.63 -7.69
N LYS A 352 12.89 9.14 -8.43
CA LYS A 352 14.19 8.47 -8.64
C LYS A 352 14.89 8.27 -7.30
N ALA A 353 15.01 9.32 -6.47
CA ALA A 353 15.64 9.23 -5.16
C ALA A 353 14.91 8.23 -4.24
N TYR A 354 13.58 8.20 -4.28
CA TYR A 354 12.78 7.21 -3.56
C TYR A 354 13.06 5.79 -4.06
N MET A 355 13.01 5.56 -5.37
CA MET A 355 13.25 4.25 -5.96
C MET A 355 14.64 3.73 -5.62
N MET A 356 15.68 4.56 -5.74
CA MET A 356 17.06 4.20 -5.40
C MET A 356 17.25 3.81 -3.93
N SER A 357 16.49 4.42 -3.01
CA SER A 357 16.64 4.19 -1.58
C SER A 357 15.70 3.11 -1.03
N ALA A 358 14.41 3.17 -1.38
CA ALA A 358 13.38 2.27 -0.90
C ALA A 358 13.25 1.00 -1.75
N GLY A 359 13.57 1.08 -3.05
CA GLY A 359 13.33 0.00 -4.02
C GLY A 359 11.88 -0.09 -4.54
N ASP A 360 11.02 0.86 -4.16
CA ASP A 360 9.68 0.99 -4.71
C ASP A 360 9.73 1.67 -6.09
N PRO A 361 9.14 1.09 -7.15
CA PRO A 361 9.29 1.65 -8.49
C PRO A 361 8.59 2.97 -8.73
N ALA A 362 9.25 3.90 -9.43
CA ALA A 362 8.66 5.19 -9.77
C ALA A 362 7.39 5.06 -10.62
N ALA A 363 6.45 5.99 -10.44
CA ALA A 363 5.28 6.14 -11.30
C ALA A 363 5.61 6.89 -12.60
N ALA A 364 6.63 7.75 -12.57
CA ALA A 364 7.13 8.49 -13.72
C ALA A 364 7.91 7.59 -14.68
N GLU A 365 7.54 7.61 -15.96
CA GLU A 365 8.14 6.78 -17.01
C GLU A 365 9.61 7.14 -17.26
N GLU A 366 9.96 8.43 -17.22
CA GLU A 366 11.33 8.90 -17.49
C GLU A 366 12.37 8.39 -16.49
N VAL A 367 11.97 8.00 -15.27
CA VAL A 367 12.88 7.43 -14.26
C VAL A 367 13.47 6.10 -14.75
N TYR A 368 12.76 5.35 -15.60
CA TYR A 368 13.24 4.08 -16.15
C TYR A 368 14.27 4.26 -17.27
N GLU A 369 14.45 5.47 -17.80
CA GLU A 369 15.47 5.81 -18.80
C GLU A 369 16.83 6.14 -18.15
N ASP A 370 16.86 6.36 -16.83
CA ASP A 370 18.06 6.72 -16.10
C ASP A 370 19.01 5.52 -15.91
N SER A 371 20.29 5.70 -16.27
CA SER A 371 21.27 4.61 -16.22
C SER A 371 21.56 4.09 -14.81
N GLU A 372 21.45 4.94 -13.77
CA GLU A 372 21.66 4.49 -12.39
C GLU A 372 20.52 3.59 -11.92
N ILE A 373 19.29 3.88 -12.36
CA ILE A 373 18.12 3.03 -12.12
C ILE A 373 18.29 1.69 -12.82
N GLN A 374 18.70 1.68 -14.09
CA GLN A 374 18.91 0.44 -14.84
C GLN A 374 20.03 -0.43 -14.24
N GLU A 375 21.09 0.20 -13.72
CA GLU A 375 22.18 -0.52 -13.05
C GLU A 375 21.76 -1.12 -11.70
N GLN A 376 21.06 -0.33 -10.86
CA GLN A 376 20.66 -0.79 -9.53
C GLN A 376 19.48 -1.78 -9.59
N PHE A 377 18.57 -1.58 -10.54
CA PHE A 377 17.37 -2.37 -10.78
C PHE A 377 17.44 -3.04 -12.16
N PRO A 378 18.23 -4.10 -12.32
CA PRO A 378 18.35 -4.80 -13.60
C PRO A 378 17.03 -5.40 -14.10
N MET A 379 16.01 -5.47 -13.24
CA MET A 379 14.64 -5.87 -13.54
C MET A 379 13.74 -4.73 -14.04
N TYR A 380 14.26 -3.52 -14.28
CA TYR A 380 13.47 -2.32 -14.57
C TYR A 380 12.48 -2.49 -15.73
N GLU A 381 12.84 -3.24 -16.79
CA GLU A 381 11.93 -3.53 -17.92
C GLU A 381 10.73 -4.36 -17.47
N ALA A 382 10.97 -5.45 -16.72
CA ALA A 382 9.91 -6.30 -16.20
C ALA A 382 8.97 -5.56 -15.25
N ILE A 383 9.51 -4.60 -14.47
CA ILE A 383 8.72 -3.70 -13.63
C ILE A 383 7.87 -2.77 -14.50
N ARG A 384 8.49 -2.06 -15.46
CA ARG A 384 7.81 -1.09 -16.32
C ARG A 384 6.67 -1.74 -17.11
N GLU A 385 6.92 -2.91 -17.69
CA GLU A 385 5.89 -3.70 -18.36
C GLU A 385 4.79 -4.16 -17.39
N GLY A 386 5.18 -4.65 -16.21
CA GLY A 386 4.23 -5.05 -15.17
C GLY A 386 3.33 -3.92 -14.67
N LEU A 387 3.81 -2.68 -14.64
CA LEU A 387 3.00 -1.51 -14.30
C LEU A 387 2.11 -1.03 -15.45
N THR A 388 2.45 -1.40 -16.68
CA THR A 388 1.65 -1.07 -17.87
C THR A 388 0.48 -2.03 -18.07
N ASP A 389 0.72 -3.32 -17.79
CA ASP A 389 -0.25 -4.41 -18.00
C ASP A 389 -0.94 -4.87 -16.71
N ALA A 390 -0.74 -4.14 -15.60
CA ALA A 390 -1.24 -4.53 -14.30
C ALA A 390 -2.78 -4.55 -14.25
N ALA A 391 -3.35 -5.47 -13.48
CA ALA A 391 -4.77 -5.41 -13.15
C ALA A 391 -4.97 -4.70 -11.80
N PRO A 392 -5.70 -3.57 -11.78
CA PRO A 392 -6.02 -2.90 -10.54
C PRO A 392 -6.96 -3.76 -9.69
N ARG A 393 -6.85 -3.61 -8.37
CA ARG A 393 -7.90 -4.05 -7.43
C ARG A 393 -9.19 -3.23 -7.70
N PRO A 394 -10.39 -3.73 -7.33
CA PRO A 394 -11.64 -3.05 -7.63
C PRO A 394 -11.67 -1.59 -7.17
N ILE A 395 -12.07 -0.69 -8.07
CA ILE A 395 -12.29 0.73 -7.76
C ILE A 395 -13.74 0.87 -7.29
N SER A 396 -13.94 1.00 -5.98
CA SER A 396 -15.27 1.09 -5.38
C SER A 396 -15.26 1.97 -4.14
N ALA A 397 -16.34 2.75 -3.95
CA ALA A 397 -16.61 3.44 -2.70
C ALA A 397 -16.74 2.48 -1.50
N PHE A 398 -17.10 1.22 -1.77
CA PHE A 398 -17.30 0.15 -0.78
C PHE A 398 -16.10 -0.79 -0.68
N TYR A 399 -14.92 -0.37 -1.15
CA TYR A 399 -13.74 -1.23 -1.19
C TYR A 399 -13.39 -1.87 0.16
N GLY A 400 -13.62 -1.15 1.27
CA GLY A 400 -13.45 -1.67 2.62
C GLY A 400 -14.25 -2.95 2.89
N ASP A 401 -15.50 -3.00 2.42
CA ASP A 401 -16.37 -4.17 2.55
C ASP A 401 -15.94 -5.28 1.58
N VAL A 402 -15.56 -4.91 0.36
CA VAL A 402 -15.05 -5.83 -0.67
C VAL A 402 -13.80 -6.56 -0.19
N THR A 403 -12.75 -5.83 0.21
CA THR A 403 -11.50 -6.43 0.70
C THR A 403 -11.76 -7.25 1.97
N GLY A 404 -12.66 -6.80 2.85
CA GLY A 404 -13.04 -7.53 4.06
C GLY A 404 -13.69 -8.89 3.76
N ALA A 405 -14.64 -8.92 2.82
CA ALA A 405 -15.32 -10.15 2.41
C ALA A 405 -14.34 -11.14 1.76
N ILE A 406 -13.48 -10.67 0.85
CA ILE A 406 -12.44 -11.51 0.23
C ILE A 406 -11.50 -12.07 1.28
N GLN A 407 -10.97 -11.23 2.17
CA GLN A 407 -10.07 -11.67 3.24
C GLN A 407 -10.71 -12.69 4.18
N GLN A 408 -12.02 -12.56 4.46
CA GLN A 408 -12.75 -13.53 5.28
C GLN A 408 -13.00 -14.85 4.55
N GLY A 409 -13.42 -14.78 3.29
CA GLY A 409 -13.75 -15.95 2.48
C GLY A 409 -12.53 -16.78 2.11
N TYR A 410 -11.40 -16.12 1.81
CA TYR A 410 -10.17 -16.77 1.35
C TYR A 410 -9.14 -17.09 2.45
N HIS A 411 -9.47 -16.87 3.72
CA HIS A 411 -8.59 -17.19 4.84
C HIS A 411 -9.15 -18.30 5.75
N PRO A 412 -8.30 -19.25 6.21
CA PRO A 412 -6.93 -19.49 5.75
C PRO A 412 -6.90 -20.25 4.41
N PRO A 413 -5.86 -20.09 3.58
CA PRO A 413 -5.79 -20.73 2.26
C PRO A 413 -5.91 -22.27 2.23
N ARG A 414 -5.57 -22.95 3.34
CA ARG A 414 -5.71 -24.41 3.46
C ARG A 414 -7.17 -24.89 3.56
N THR A 415 -8.12 -24.00 3.86
CA THR A 415 -9.55 -24.38 4.00
C THR A 415 -10.37 -24.08 2.75
N LEU A 416 -9.73 -23.61 1.68
CA LEU A 416 -10.42 -23.22 0.46
C LEU A 416 -10.95 -24.45 -0.27
N SER A 417 -12.19 -24.35 -0.74
CA SER A 417 -12.79 -25.30 -1.67
C SER A 417 -13.04 -24.55 -2.97
N PRO A 418 -12.42 -24.97 -4.09
CA PRO A 418 -12.62 -24.33 -5.39
C PRO A 418 -14.09 -24.13 -5.72
N GLU A 419 -14.94 -25.12 -5.43
CA GLU A 419 -16.36 -25.12 -5.79
C GLU A 419 -17.26 -24.34 -4.83
N ARG A 420 -16.79 -23.97 -3.62
CA ARG A 420 -17.64 -23.37 -2.58
C ARG A 420 -17.15 -22.03 -2.08
N THR A 421 -15.83 -21.83 -1.99
CA THR A 421 -15.24 -20.60 -1.49
C THR A 421 -15.67 -19.38 -2.32
N PRO A 422 -15.60 -19.40 -3.67
CA PRO A 422 -15.96 -18.22 -4.45
C PRO A 422 -17.44 -17.85 -4.28
N THR A 423 -18.35 -18.82 -4.41
CA THR A 423 -19.79 -18.64 -4.18
C THR A 423 -20.10 -18.09 -2.79
N ALA A 424 -19.55 -18.71 -1.73
CA ALA A 424 -19.78 -18.25 -0.36
C ALA A 424 -19.22 -16.84 -0.09
N THR A 425 -18.14 -16.48 -0.79
CA THR A 425 -17.54 -15.14 -0.68
C THR A 425 -18.38 -14.09 -1.41
N ALA A 426 -18.93 -14.43 -2.58
CA ALA A 426 -19.90 -13.58 -3.28
C ALA A 426 -21.16 -13.35 -2.45
N GLU A 427 -21.75 -14.42 -1.90
CA GLU A 427 -22.92 -14.33 -1.00
C GLU A 427 -22.65 -13.49 0.25
N LEU A 428 -21.45 -13.62 0.85
CA LEU A 428 -21.03 -12.79 1.97
C LEU A 428 -20.94 -11.31 1.57
N LEU A 429 -20.27 -11.01 0.45
CA LEU A 429 -20.07 -9.65 -0.03
C LEU A 429 -21.41 -8.96 -0.31
N GLU A 430 -22.28 -9.61 -1.07
CA GLU A 430 -23.62 -9.09 -1.40
C GLU A 430 -24.48 -8.94 -0.13
N GLY A 431 -24.37 -9.89 0.81
CA GLY A 431 -25.03 -9.80 2.11
C GLY A 431 -24.53 -8.62 2.96
N VAL A 432 -23.24 -8.31 2.93
CA VAL A 432 -22.67 -7.15 3.64
C VAL A 432 -23.14 -5.84 3.00
N LEU A 433 -23.06 -5.73 1.66
CA LEU A 433 -23.46 -4.52 0.93
C LEU A 433 -24.97 -4.21 1.07
N SER A 434 -25.80 -5.25 1.19
CA SER A 434 -27.24 -5.14 1.47
C SER A 434 -27.59 -4.95 2.95
N ASN A 435 -26.59 -4.88 3.85
CA ASN A 435 -26.76 -4.82 5.32
C ASN A 435 -27.49 -6.04 5.92
N GLU A 436 -27.46 -7.18 5.26
CA GLU A 436 -28.02 -8.45 5.74
C GLU A 436 -26.99 -9.25 6.57
N GLN A 437 -25.69 -8.98 6.40
CA GLN A 437 -24.58 -9.65 7.08
C GLN A 437 -23.51 -8.65 7.59
N LEU A 438 -22.61 -9.12 8.45
CA LEU A 438 -21.46 -8.37 8.97
C LEU A 438 -20.15 -9.16 8.75
N LEU A 439 -19.03 -8.45 8.61
CA LEU A 439 -17.66 -8.98 8.43
C LEU A 439 -16.97 -9.42 9.73
#